data_AF-A0A1Z1WA69-F1
#
_entry.id   AF-A0A1Z1WA69-F1
#
_cell.length_a   1.000
_cell.length_b   1.000
_cell.length_c   1.000
_cell.angle_alpha   90.00
_cell.angle_beta   90.00
_cell.angle_gamma   90.00
#
_symmetry.space_group_name_H-M   'P 1'
#
loop_
_entity.id
_entity.type
_entity.pdbx_description
1 polymer ?
#
loop_
_entity_poly.entity_id
_entity_poly.type
_entity_poly.pdbx_seq_one_letter_code
_entity_poly.pdbx_strand_id
1 'polypeptide(L)' 'MDLARAIFLTRDGARVFCDAVRTAHTTGLPIVIRNARPRPRATLHTLGLDRVAHYSNEA' A
#
# COMPACT_ATOMS: atom_id res chain seq x y z
N MET A 1 6.06 -3.82 1.52
CA MET A 1 5.29 -4.59 0.52
C MET A 1 5.73 -4.18 -0.87
N ASP A 2 6.06 -5.14 -1.73
CA ASP A 2 6.42 -4.89 -3.13
C ASP A 2 5.21 -5.15 -4.04
N LEU A 3 4.89 -4.17 -4.89
CA LEU A 3 3.77 -4.19 -5.81
C LEU A 3 4.19 -4.24 -7.29
N ALA A 4 5.45 -4.56 -7.60
CA ALA A 4 5.98 -4.56 -8.98
C ALA A 4 5.12 -5.38 -9.97
N ARG A 5 4.55 -6.49 -9.50
CA ARG A 5 3.69 -7.40 -10.30
C ARG A 5 2.19 -7.13 -10.16
N ALA A 6 1.78 -6.21 -9.30
CA ALA A 6 0.37 -5.89 -9.12
C ALA A 6 -0.11 -4.93 -10.23
N ILE A 7 -1.11 -5.37 -10.99
CA ILE A 7 -1.69 -4.58 -12.10
C ILE A 7 -2.84 -3.70 -11.59
N PHE A 8 -3.63 -4.20 -10.65
CA PHE A 8 -4.71 -3.49 -9.97
C PHE A 8 -4.95 -4.11 -8.58
N LEU A 9 -5.62 -3.38 -7.70
CA LEU A 9 -6.09 -3.89 -6.41
C LEU A 9 -7.58 -4.15 -6.48
N THR A 10 -7.99 -5.38 -6.20
CA THR A 10 -9.40 -5.70 -5.97
C THR A 10 -9.87 -5.10 -4.65
N ARG A 11 -11.19 -5.06 -4.43
CA ARG A 11 -11.78 -4.67 -3.14
C ARG A 11 -11.22 -5.51 -1.99
N ASP A 12 -11.13 -6.82 -2.17
CA ASP A 12 -10.63 -7.73 -1.14
C ASP A 12 -9.13 -7.55 -0.91
N GLY A 13 -8.34 -7.38 -1.97
CA GLY A 13 -6.91 -7.08 -1.87
C GLY A 13 -6.64 -5.75 -1.15
N ALA A 14 -7.46 -4.74 -1.42
CA ALA A 14 -7.41 -3.45 -0.72
C ALA A 14 -7.76 -3.58 0.77
N ARG A 15 -8.73 -4.43 1.13
CA ARG A 15 -9.09 -4.70 2.52
C ARG A 15 -7.93 -5.33 3.28
N VAL A 16 -7.29 -6.35 2.71
CA VAL A 16 -6.09 -6.97 3.29
C VAL A 16 -4.98 -5.93 3.49
N PHE A 17 -4.80 -5.03 2.51
CA PHE A 17 -3.84 -3.92 2.64
C PHE A 17 -4.14 -3.02 3.82
N CYS A 18 -5.40 -2.63 4.00
CA CYS A 18 -5.82 -1.78 5.11
C CYS A 18 -5.62 -2.46 6.47
N ASP A 19 -5.90 -3.75 6.56
CA ASP A 19 -5.72 -4.51 7.80
C ASP A 19 -4.24 -4.69 8.15
N ALA A 20 -3.38 -4.94 7.16
CA ALA A 20 -1.93 -4.98 7.33
C ALA A 20 -1.37 -3.63 7.78
N VAL A 21 -1.80 -2.53 7.14
CA VAL A 21 -1.44 -1.16 7.51
C VAL A 21 -1.88 -0.83 8.92
N ARG A 22 -3.13 -1.17 9.29
CA ARG A 22 -3.65 -0.94 10.65
C ARG A 22 -2.78 -1.65 11.68
N THR A 23 -2.44 -2.90 11.42
CA THR A 23 -1.60 -3.72 12.32
C THR A 23 -0.20 -3.13 12.47
N ALA A 24 0.45 -2.75 11.37
CA ALA A 24 1.76 -2.11 11.39
C ALA A 24 1.73 -0.77 12.14
N HIS A 25 0.71 0.05 11.90
CA HIS A 25 0.53 1.33 12.60
C HIS A 25 0.36 1.13 14.12
N THR A 26 -0.46 0.16 14.56
CA THR A 26 -0.66 -0.13 16.00
C THR A 26 0.58 -0.68 16.69
N THR A 27 1.53 -1.24 15.93
CA THR A 27 2.77 -1.84 16.46
C THR A 27 3.98 -0.92 16.28
N GLY A 28 3.80 0.28 15.74
CA GLY A 28 4.88 1.22 15.45
C GLY A 28 5.83 0.77 14.33
N LEU A 29 5.41 -0.20 13.51
CA LEU A 29 6.21 -0.71 12.40
C LEU A 29 6.11 0.23 11.19
N PRO A 30 7.22 0.54 10.51
CA PRO A 30 7.20 1.34 9.31
C PRO A 30 6.49 0.61 8.16
N ILE A 31 5.61 1.33 7.47
CA ILE A 31 4.90 0.81 6.31
C ILE A 31 5.59 1.35 5.05
N VAL A 32 6.26 0.47 4.31
CA VAL A 32 6.91 0.82 3.04
C VAL A 32 6.22 0.09 1.90
N ILE A 33 5.75 0.83 0.90
CA ILE A 33 5.14 0.30 -0.33
C ILE A 33 6.11 0.57 -1.49
N ARG A 34 6.59 -0.50 -2.12
CA ARG A 34 7.59 -0.48 -3.17
C ARG A 34 6.95 -0.73 -4.53
N ASN A 35 7.46 -0.08 -5.57
CA ASN A 35 7.17 -0.38 -6.97
C ASN A 35 5.67 -0.39 -7.32
N ALA A 36 4.90 0.49 -6.66
CA ALA A 36 3.48 0.63 -6.90
C ALA A 36 3.25 1.30 -8.25
N ARG A 37 2.71 0.55 -9.22
CA ARG A 37 2.27 1.11 -10.51
C ARG A 37 1.18 2.19 -10.31
N PRO A 38 0.98 3.10 -11.27
CA PRO A 38 0.04 4.23 -11.11
C PRO A 38 -1.38 3.82 -10.69
N ARG A 39 -1.91 2.72 -11.24
CA ARG A 39 -3.28 2.26 -10.96
C ARG A 39 -3.45 1.72 -9.52
N PRO A 40 -2.64 0.75 -9.03
CA PRO A 40 -2.63 0.38 -7.62
C PRO A 40 -2.37 1.56 -6.69
N ARG A 41 -1.44 2.45 -7.05
CA ARG A 41 -1.13 3.64 -6.24
C ARG A 41 -2.34 4.56 -6.10
N ALA A 42 -3.09 4.79 -7.17
CA ALA A 42 -4.32 5.57 -7.13
C ALA A 42 -5.35 4.95 -6.18
N THR A 43 -5.51 3.62 -6.18
CA THR A 43 -6.39 2.93 -5.23
C THR A 43 -5.91 3.10 -3.79
N LEU A 44 -4.60 3.00 -3.52
CA LEU A 44 -4.07 3.19 -2.17
C LEU A 44 -4.24 4.65 -1.69
N HIS A 45 -4.08 5.61 -2.61
CA HIS A 45 -4.31 7.03 -2.36
C HIS A 45 -5.77 7.31 -1.99
N THR A 46 -6.74 6.77 -2.73
CA THR A 46 -8.17 6.96 -2.42
C THR A 46 -8.58 6.33 -1.09
N LEU A 47 -7.85 5.30 -0.64
CA LEU A 47 -8.01 4.69 0.68
C LEU A 47 -7.30 5.46 1.80
N GLY A 48 -6.61 6.56 1.48
CA GLY A 48 -5.92 7.43 2.45
C GLY A 48 -4.61 6.86 2.99
N LEU A 49 -4.06 5.81 2.36
CA LEU A 49 -2.86 5.13 2.85
C LEU A 49 -1.59 5.97 2.73
N ASP A 50 -1.61 7.02 1.91
CA ASP A 50 -0.51 7.97 1.74
C ASP A 50 -0.12 8.71 3.03
N ARG A 51 -1.02 8.75 4.01
CA ARG A 51 -0.77 9.40 5.31
C ARG A 51 0.10 8.56 6.25
N VAL A 52 0.19 7.26 5.99
CA VAL A 52 0.82 6.28 6.90
C VAL A 52 1.86 5.42 6.21
N ALA A 53 1.85 5.33 4.89
CA ALA A 53 2.78 4.56 4.09
C ALA A 53 3.82 5.44 3.40
N HIS A 54 5.08 5.01 3.43
CA HIS A 54 6.14 5.57 2.60
C HIS A 54 6.19 4.84 1.26
N TYR A 55 6.17 5.58 0.16
CA TYR A 55 6.30 5.00 -1.18
C TYR A 55 7.73 5.13 -1.69
N SER A 56 8.32 4.02 -2.12
CA SER A 56 9.57 4.03 -2.87
C SER A 56 9.41 3.32 -4.20
N ASN A 57 10.07 3.86 -5.23
CA ASN A 57 10.37 3.10 -6.42
C ASN A 57 11.87 2.86 -6.40
N GLU A 58 12.29 1.60 -6.41
CA GLU A 58 13.67 1.31 -6.76
C GLU A 58 13.72 1.26 -8.28
N ALA A 59 14.61 2.09 -8.85
CA ALA A 59 14.83 2.21 -10.29
C ALA A 59 15.52 0.96 -10.86
#